data_AF-A0A1N7BX68-F1
#
_entry.id   AF-A0A1N7BX68-F1
#
_cell.length_a   1.000
_cell.length_b   1.000
_cell.length_c   1.000
_cell.angle_alpha   90.00
_cell.angle_beta   90.00
_cell.angle_gamma   90.00
#
_symmetry.space_group_name_H-M   'P 1'
#
loop_
_entity.id
_entity.type
_entity.pdbx_description
1 polymer ?
#
loop_
_entity_poly.entity_id
_entity_poly.type
_entity_poly.pdbx_seq_one_letter_code
_entity_poly.pdbx_strand_id
1 'polypeptide(L)'
;MSKILSIIFLGSVFISLSAQNTAFIFRSKLASQIKGYEAKVKKIDSLKSEYSKQIEIAGLEINKKYQKLAAPYIPKDGETVEMVQKRMKMADADQVALLIDENRLLENRKKSFQKIVDENYRQTLEPLILKINKVISSYASKNKIETIWYLEDVERSLGYYNKGRDITDVIVNIVNDSK
;
A
#
# COMPACT_ATOMS: atom_id res chain seq x y z
N MET A 1 -54.75 -23.20 -46.41
CA MET A 1 -53.78 -23.91 -45.54
C MET A 1 -52.48 -23.13 -45.54
N SER A 2 -52.13 -22.65 -44.34
CA SER A 2 -51.03 -21.75 -44.02
C SER A 2 -49.66 -22.45 -44.11
N LYS A 3 -48.65 -21.76 -44.64
CA LYS A 3 -47.23 -22.04 -44.34
C LYS A 3 -46.55 -20.73 -44.00
N ILE A 4 -46.48 -20.44 -42.70
CA ILE A 4 -45.69 -19.37 -42.10
C ILE A 4 -44.23 -19.79 -42.16
N LEU A 5 -43.43 -19.04 -42.92
CA LEU A 5 -41.98 -19.18 -42.99
C LEU A 5 -41.37 -18.31 -41.88
N SER A 6 -41.10 -18.90 -40.72
CA SER A 6 -40.38 -18.24 -39.64
C SER A 6 -38.88 -18.19 -39.96
N ILE A 7 -38.40 -17.07 -40.50
CA ILE A 7 -36.96 -16.78 -40.56
C ILE A 7 -36.58 -16.12 -39.24
N ILE A 8 -35.95 -16.90 -38.37
CA ILE A 8 -35.33 -16.43 -37.14
C ILE A 8 -34.01 -15.75 -37.52
N PHE A 9 -34.02 -14.41 -37.55
CA PHE A 9 -32.81 -13.61 -37.69
C PHE A 9 -32.22 -13.38 -36.29
N LEU A 10 -31.47 -14.36 -35.79
CA LEU A 10 -30.69 -14.24 -34.56
C LEU A 10 -29.39 -13.49 -34.90
N GLY A 11 -29.50 -12.17 -35.00
CA GLY A 11 -28.37 -11.27 -35.13
C GLY A 11 -27.52 -11.34 -33.87
N SER A 12 -26.38 -12.02 -33.96
CA SER A 12 -25.32 -12.00 -32.97
C SER A 12 -24.73 -10.59 -32.91
N VAL A 13 -25.18 -9.80 -31.92
CA VAL A 13 -24.50 -8.58 -31.51
C VAL A 13 -23.19 -9.01 -30.86
N PHE A 14 -22.15 -9.18 -31.67
CA PHE A 14 -20.78 -9.18 -31.19
C PHE A 14 -20.50 -7.78 -30.66
N ILE A 15 -20.56 -7.62 -29.34
CA ILE A 15 -19.98 -6.46 -28.66
C ILE A 15 -18.48 -6.54 -28.91
N SER A 16 -18.04 -5.87 -29.99
CA SER A 16 -16.64 -5.59 -30.23
C SER A 16 -16.22 -4.60 -29.15
N LEU A 17 -15.67 -5.11 -28.05
CA LEU A 17 -14.96 -4.32 -27.06
C LEU A 17 -13.84 -3.59 -27.79
N SER A 18 -14.09 -2.31 -28.08
CA SER A 18 -13.23 -1.43 -28.85
C SER A 18 -11.90 -1.25 -28.13
N ALA A 19 -10.92 -2.09 -28.43
CA ALA A 19 -9.51 -1.85 -28.16
C ALA A 19 -8.99 -0.54 -28.80
N GLN A 20 -9.85 0.22 -29.49
CA GLN A 20 -9.54 1.50 -30.11
C GLN A 20 -9.37 2.65 -29.10
N ASN A 21 -10.00 2.61 -27.91
CA ASN A 21 -9.99 3.74 -26.94
C ASN A 21 -9.28 3.46 -25.62
N THR A 22 -8.32 2.52 -25.60
CA THR A 22 -7.49 2.22 -24.43
C THR A 22 -6.13 2.91 -24.51
N ALA A 23 -5.62 3.42 -23.39
CA ALA A 23 -4.25 3.87 -23.24
C ALA A 23 -3.54 3.19 -22.05
N PHE A 24 -2.22 3.31 -22.01
CA PHE A 24 -1.37 2.71 -20.98
C PHE A 24 -0.51 3.76 -20.32
N ILE A 25 -0.21 3.54 -19.04
CA ILE A 25 0.72 4.34 -18.26
C ILE A 25 1.66 3.43 -17.47
N PHE A 26 2.88 3.89 -17.22
CA PHE A 26 3.88 3.20 -16.42
C PHE A 26 4.03 3.88 -15.06
N ARG A 27 3.63 3.19 -13.99
CA ARG A 27 3.80 3.68 -12.61
C ARG A 27 5.26 3.97 -12.29
N SER A 28 6.16 3.10 -12.73
CA SER A 28 7.62 3.22 -12.56
C SER A 28 8.20 4.49 -13.20
N LYS A 29 7.78 4.79 -14.43
CA LYS A 29 8.16 6.03 -15.13
C LYS A 29 7.55 7.27 -14.47
N LEU A 30 6.26 7.22 -14.10
CA LEU A 30 5.62 8.32 -13.36
C LEU A 30 6.39 8.62 -12.06
N ALA A 31 6.78 7.57 -11.33
CA ALA A 31 7.51 7.73 -10.07
C ALA A 31 8.91 8.34 -10.22
N SER A 32 9.62 7.99 -11.30
CA SER A 32 10.99 8.45 -11.55
C SER A 32 11.07 9.81 -12.26
N GLN A 33 10.07 10.20 -13.04
CA GLN A 33 10.12 11.40 -13.88
C GLN A 33 9.27 12.57 -13.36
N ILE A 34 8.30 12.32 -12.48
CA ILE A 34 7.53 13.41 -11.86
C ILE A 34 8.38 14.09 -10.79
N LYS A 35 8.55 15.41 -10.94
CA LYS A 35 9.41 16.20 -10.07
C LYS A 35 9.02 16.05 -8.61
N GLY A 36 9.97 15.57 -7.80
CA GLY A 36 9.82 15.41 -6.36
C GLY A 36 9.00 14.21 -5.91
N TYR A 37 8.46 13.38 -6.82
CA TYR A 37 7.71 12.17 -6.45
C TYR A 37 8.59 11.20 -5.66
N GLU A 38 9.72 10.78 -6.24
CA GLU A 38 10.65 9.83 -5.61
C GLU A 38 11.16 10.35 -4.25
N ALA A 39 11.50 11.63 -4.15
CA ALA A 39 11.96 12.23 -2.90
C ALA A 39 10.88 12.21 -1.81
N LYS A 40 9.61 12.46 -2.17
CA LYS A 40 8.47 12.37 -1.24
C LYS A 40 8.24 10.94 -0.78
N VAL A 41 8.28 9.97 -1.70
CA VAL A 41 8.16 8.54 -1.37
C VAL A 41 9.28 8.11 -0.43
N LYS A 42 10.54 8.41 -0.77
CA LYS A 42 11.70 8.10 0.08
C LYS A 42 11.59 8.70 1.48
N LYS A 43 11.03 9.90 1.61
CA LYS A 43 10.80 10.52 2.92
C LYS A 43 9.82 9.68 3.76
N ILE A 44 8.71 9.23 3.18
CA ILE A 44 7.74 8.37 3.87
C ILE A 44 8.35 7.01 4.22
N ASP A 45 9.11 6.41 3.30
CA ASP A 45 9.73 5.10 3.52
C ASP A 45 10.82 5.16 4.60
N SER A 46 11.61 6.25 4.61
CA SER A 46 12.61 6.48 5.66
C SER A 46 11.95 6.59 7.03
N LEU A 47 10.83 7.33 7.12
CA LEU A 47 10.07 7.49 8.36
C LEU A 47 9.50 6.15 8.86
N LYS A 48 8.93 5.35 7.95
CA LYS A 48 8.45 3.99 8.26
C LYS A 48 9.59 3.12 8.76
N SER A 49 10.71 3.09 8.04
CA SER A 49 11.86 2.25 8.39
C SER A 49 12.45 2.64 9.75
N GLU A 50 12.56 3.94 10.04
CA GLU A 50 13.07 4.42 11.31
C GLU A 50 12.17 3.96 12.47
N TYR A 51 10.86 4.17 12.36
CA TYR A 51 9.92 3.76 13.40
C TYR A 51 9.84 2.24 13.56
N SER A 52 9.85 1.47 12.48
CA SER A 52 9.91 0.01 12.54
C SER A 52 11.13 -0.46 13.34
N LYS A 53 12.29 0.14 13.08
CA LYS A 53 13.53 -0.18 13.82
C LYS A 53 13.44 0.19 15.30
N GLN A 54 12.90 1.37 15.64
CA GLN A 54 12.72 1.78 17.03
C GLN A 54 11.79 0.82 17.80
N ILE A 55 10.69 0.41 17.16
CA ILE A 55 9.72 -0.53 17.74
C ILE A 55 10.34 -1.92 17.93
N GLU A 56 11.08 -2.41 16.94
CA GLU A 56 11.76 -3.71 17.00
C GLU A 56 12.78 -3.74 18.15
N ILE A 57 13.65 -2.72 18.24
CA ILE A 57 14.65 -2.62 19.32
C ILE A 57 13.96 -2.60 20.69
N ALA A 58 12.94 -1.76 20.87
CA ALA A 58 12.21 -1.68 22.14
C ALA A 58 11.52 -3.02 22.50
N GLY A 59 10.94 -3.70 21.52
CA GLY A 59 10.33 -5.02 21.72
C GLY A 59 11.35 -6.09 22.12
N LEU A 60 12.52 -6.10 21.48
CA LEU A 60 13.62 -7.00 21.82
C LEU A 60 14.16 -6.74 23.24
N GLU A 61 14.28 -5.46 23.63
CA GLU A 61 14.72 -5.08 24.98
C GLU A 61 13.73 -5.55 26.05
N ILE A 62 12.43 -5.31 25.86
CA ILE A 62 11.38 -5.79 26.79
C ILE A 62 11.41 -7.32 26.89
N ASN A 63 11.48 -8.01 25.75
CA ASN A 63 11.53 -9.47 25.73
C ASN A 63 12.79 -10.01 26.43
N LYS A 64 13.95 -9.38 26.24
CA LYS A 64 15.20 -9.76 26.92
C LYS A 64 15.10 -9.56 28.43
N LYS A 65 14.51 -8.45 28.89
CA LYS A 65 14.25 -8.22 30.32
C LYS A 65 13.32 -9.32 30.88
N TYR A 66 12.25 -9.64 30.17
CA TYR A 66 11.31 -10.70 30.57
C TYR A 66 12.00 -12.06 30.66
N GLN A 67 12.72 -12.48 29.62
CA GLN A 67 13.44 -13.77 29.62
C GLN A 67 14.41 -13.90 30.79
N LYS A 68 15.12 -12.81 31.13
CA LYS A 68 16.04 -12.79 32.29
C LYS A 68 15.29 -12.97 33.62
N LEU A 69 14.13 -12.33 33.79
CA LEU A 69 13.30 -12.46 35.00
C LEU A 69 12.60 -13.81 35.08
N ALA A 70 12.18 -14.37 33.95
CA ALA A 70 11.45 -15.63 33.87
C ALA A 70 12.36 -16.86 33.94
N ALA A 71 13.65 -16.75 33.62
CA ALA A 71 14.59 -17.88 33.58
C ALA A 71 14.60 -18.76 34.85
N PRO A 72 14.57 -18.21 36.08
CA PRO A 72 14.52 -19.02 37.31
C PRO A 72 13.22 -19.83 37.48
N TYR A 73 12.16 -19.45 36.76
CA TYR A 73 10.80 -20.00 36.88
C TYR A 73 10.47 -21.02 35.78
N ILE A 74 11.46 -21.38 34.95
CA ILE A 74 11.43 -22.43 33.93
C ILE A 74 10.09 -22.42 33.16
N PRO A 75 9.84 -21.40 32.32
CA PRO A 75 8.64 -21.34 31.48
C PRO A 75 8.50 -22.59 30.63
N LYS A 76 7.31 -23.18 30.62
CA LYS A 76 6.96 -24.28 29.74
C LYS A 76 6.49 -23.73 28.40
N ASP A 77 6.67 -24.52 27.35
CA ASP A 77 6.18 -24.17 26.02
C ASP A 77 4.68 -23.90 26.05
N GLY A 78 4.27 -22.77 25.45
CA GLY A 78 2.87 -22.33 25.41
C GLY A 78 2.37 -21.57 26.65
N GLU A 79 3.18 -21.40 27.70
CA GLU A 79 2.80 -20.53 28.81
C GLU A 79 2.85 -19.05 28.43
N THR A 80 1.81 -18.31 28.81
CA THR A 80 1.79 -16.85 28.67
C THR A 80 2.61 -16.18 29.78
N VAL A 81 2.98 -14.92 29.56
CA VAL A 81 3.69 -14.09 30.54
C VAL A 81 2.94 -14.04 31.88
N GLU A 82 1.62 -13.92 31.84
CA GLU A 82 0.74 -13.86 33.00
C GLU A 82 0.68 -15.21 33.75
N MET A 83 0.83 -16.33 33.04
CA MET A 83 0.90 -17.65 33.66
C MET A 83 2.21 -17.85 34.42
N VAL A 84 3.32 -17.37 33.87
CA VAL A 84 4.62 -17.39 34.56
C VAL A 84 4.60 -16.46 35.77
N GLN A 85 3.99 -15.28 35.65
CA GLN A 85 3.91 -14.29 36.73
C GLN A 85 3.26 -14.85 38.01
N LYS A 86 2.24 -15.71 37.92
CA LYS A 86 1.50 -16.25 39.08
C LYS A 86 2.35 -17.10 40.03
N ARG A 87 3.48 -17.64 39.56
CA ARG A 87 4.41 -18.45 40.36
C ARG A 87 5.67 -17.68 40.75
N MET A 88 5.76 -16.40 40.41
CA MET A 88 6.91 -15.57 40.73
C MET A 88 6.87 -15.09 42.18
N LYS A 89 8.04 -14.82 42.75
CA LYS A 89 8.15 -14.04 43.98
C LYS A 89 7.57 -12.65 43.75
N MET A 90 6.99 -12.06 44.79
CA MET A 90 6.28 -10.77 44.68
C MET A 90 7.10 -9.68 43.99
N ALA A 91 8.38 -9.53 44.36
CA ALA A 91 9.28 -8.55 43.74
C ALA A 91 9.52 -8.78 42.23
N ASP A 92 9.60 -10.04 41.78
CA ASP A 92 9.76 -10.37 40.37
C ASP A 92 8.43 -10.23 39.61
N ALA A 93 7.31 -10.57 40.28
CA ALA A 93 5.96 -10.39 39.74
C ALA A 93 5.63 -8.91 39.48
N ASP A 94 6.05 -8.02 40.39
CA ASP A 94 5.91 -6.56 40.23
C ASP A 94 6.74 -6.05 39.05
N GLN A 95 7.97 -6.55 38.87
CA GLN A 95 8.79 -6.21 37.71
C GLN A 95 8.18 -6.70 36.39
N VAL A 96 7.59 -7.90 36.38
CA VAL A 96 6.85 -8.40 35.20
C VAL A 96 5.62 -7.54 34.91
N ALA A 97 4.87 -7.09 35.93
CA ALA A 97 3.75 -6.17 35.73
C ALA A 97 4.19 -4.87 35.03
N LEU A 98 5.34 -4.30 35.44
CA LEU A 98 5.94 -3.14 34.78
C LEU A 98 6.30 -3.43 33.32
N LEU A 99 6.84 -4.60 33.00
CA LEU A 99 7.15 -4.99 31.62
C LEU A 99 5.91 -5.17 30.75
N ILE A 100 4.81 -5.68 31.31
CA ILE A 100 3.51 -5.76 30.62
C ILE A 100 3.02 -4.34 30.28
N ASP A 101 3.15 -3.40 31.21
CA ASP A 101 2.81 -1.99 30.98
C ASP A 101 3.74 -1.32 29.95
N GLU A 102 5.05 -1.55 30.01
CA GLU A 102 6.01 -1.11 28.98
C GLU A 102 5.60 -1.62 27.59
N ASN A 103 5.21 -2.90 27.49
CA ASN A 103 4.76 -3.49 26.23
C ASN A 103 3.44 -2.87 25.74
N ARG A 104 2.49 -2.60 26.63
CA ARG A 104 1.25 -1.89 26.30
C ARG A 104 1.52 -0.46 25.80
N LEU A 105 2.48 0.23 26.40
CA LEU A 105 2.93 1.55 25.93
C LEU A 105 3.60 1.46 24.55
N LEU A 106 4.37 0.40 24.29
CA LEU A 106 4.96 0.14 22.98
C LEU A 106 3.88 -0.05 21.91
N GLU A 107 2.81 -0.80 22.19
CA GLU A 107 1.66 -0.94 21.27
C GLU A 107 0.97 0.39 20.98
N ASN A 108 0.83 1.25 21.99
CA ASN A 108 0.30 2.60 21.78
C ASN A 108 1.24 3.45 20.92
N ARG A 109 2.57 3.34 21.11
CA ARG A 109 3.55 4.00 20.23
C ARG A 109 3.44 3.53 18.79
N LYS A 110 3.27 2.22 18.53
CA LYS A 110 3.05 1.68 17.18
C LYS A 110 1.88 2.38 16.50
N LYS A 111 0.74 2.48 17.19
CA LYS A 111 -0.46 3.18 16.68
C LYS A 111 -0.20 4.66 16.41
N SER A 112 0.51 5.34 17.31
CA SER A 112 0.86 6.76 17.11
C SER A 112 1.80 6.96 15.92
N PHE A 113 2.80 6.09 15.74
CA PHE A 113 3.68 6.14 14.57
C PHE A 113 2.93 5.88 13.27
N GLN A 114 2.00 4.93 13.25
CA GLN A 114 1.15 4.71 12.09
C GLN A 114 0.38 6.00 11.72
N LYS A 115 -0.22 6.69 12.70
CA LYS A 115 -0.91 7.96 12.45
C LYS A 115 0.02 9.02 11.88
N ILE A 116 1.23 9.17 12.43
CA ILE A 116 2.22 10.15 11.94
C ILE A 116 2.62 9.84 10.49
N VAL A 117 2.83 8.56 10.15
CA VAL A 117 3.13 8.12 8.79
C VAL A 117 1.96 8.44 7.85
N ASP A 118 0.73 8.13 8.26
CA ASP A 118 -0.47 8.40 7.48
C ASP A 118 -0.69 9.90 7.25
N GLU A 119 -0.49 10.73 8.28
CA GLU A 119 -0.55 12.18 8.18
C GLU A 119 0.52 12.72 7.23
N ASN A 120 1.77 12.24 7.34
CA ASN A 120 2.83 12.61 6.42
C ASN A 120 2.50 12.21 4.98
N TYR A 121 1.92 11.03 4.77
CA TYR A 121 1.48 10.60 3.45
C TYR A 121 0.41 11.55 2.89
N ARG A 122 -0.64 11.84 3.67
CA ARG A 122 -1.75 12.74 3.29
C ARG A 122 -1.30 14.17 3.00
N GLN A 123 -0.31 14.67 3.74
CA GLN A 123 0.19 16.03 3.56
C GLN A 123 1.19 16.15 2.41
N THR A 124 2.00 15.12 2.17
CA THR A 124 3.17 15.24 1.28
C THR A 124 2.99 14.57 -0.07
N LEU A 125 2.43 13.36 -0.11
CA LEU A 125 2.38 12.49 -1.28
C LEU A 125 0.98 12.43 -1.90
N GLU A 126 -0.07 12.35 -1.08
CA GLU A 126 -1.46 12.34 -1.54
C GLU A 126 -1.81 13.51 -2.47
N PRO A 127 -1.42 14.78 -2.20
CA PRO A 127 -1.74 15.89 -3.10
C PRO A 127 -1.11 15.72 -4.49
N LEU A 128 0.09 15.13 -4.55
CA LEU A 128 0.77 14.85 -5.81
C LEU A 128 0.08 13.71 -6.57
N ILE A 129 -0.33 12.65 -5.89
CA ILE A 129 -1.11 11.55 -6.49
C ILE A 129 -2.45 12.07 -7.02
N LEU A 130 -3.15 12.90 -6.25
CA LEU A 130 -4.40 13.53 -6.69
C LEU A 130 -4.18 14.43 -7.91
N LYS A 131 -3.08 15.19 -7.96
CA LYS A 131 -2.69 15.97 -9.13
C LYS A 131 -2.48 15.08 -10.36
N ILE A 132 -1.73 13.99 -10.22
CA ILE A 132 -1.49 13.01 -11.30
C ILE A 132 -2.82 12.44 -11.80
N ASN A 133 -3.68 11.96 -10.90
CA ASN A 133 -4.97 11.39 -11.24
C ASN A 133 -5.86 12.40 -11.97
N LYS A 134 -5.87 13.67 -11.53
CA LYS A 134 -6.60 14.75 -12.19
C LYS A 134 -6.07 15.00 -13.61
N VAL A 135 -4.76 15.01 -13.81
CA VAL A 135 -4.14 15.18 -15.13
C VAL A 135 -4.48 14.01 -16.05
N ILE A 136 -4.35 12.77 -15.56
CA ILE A 136 -4.73 11.55 -16.29
C ILE A 136 -6.20 11.61 -16.73
N SER A 137 -7.11 11.91 -15.80
CA SER A 137 -8.54 11.99 -16.09
C SER A 137 -8.86 13.11 -17.09
N SER A 138 -8.25 14.29 -16.93
CA SER A 138 -8.45 15.42 -17.86
C SER A 138 -7.94 15.09 -19.26
N TYR A 139 -6.77 14.44 -19.34
CA TYR A 139 -6.20 14.02 -20.62
C TYR A 139 -7.06 12.94 -21.29
N ALA A 140 -7.52 11.95 -20.52
CA ALA A 140 -8.40 10.89 -21.01
C ALA A 140 -9.69 11.45 -21.59
N SER A 141 -10.36 12.33 -20.85
CA SER A 141 -11.61 12.99 -21.28
C SER A 141 -11.42 13.79 -22.57
N LYS A 142 -10.37 14.63 -22.65
CA LYS A 142 -10.09 15.44 -23.84
C LYS A 142 -9.80 14.60 -25.09
N ASN A 143 -9.16 13.46 -24.92
CA ASN A 143 -8.75 12.58 -26.01
C ASN A 143 -9.70 11.40 -26.24
N LYS A 144 -10.87 11.37 -25.59
CA LYS A 144 -11.88 10.30 -25.70
C LYS A 144 -11.30 8.91 -25.39
N ILE A 145 -10.38 8.83 -24.43
CA ILE A 145 -9.83 7.58 -23.92
C ILE A 145 -10.81 7.03 -22.89
N GLU A 146 -11.31 5.82 -23.11
CA GLU A 146 -12.31 5.17 -22.26
C GLU A 146 -11.67 4.41 -21.10
N THR A 147 -10.43 3.93 -21.27
CA THR A 147 -9.75 3.15 -20.23
C THR A 147 -8.25 3.41 -20.25
N ILE A 148 -7.68 3.57 -19.06
CA ILE A 148 -6.25 3.68 -18.86
C ILE A 148 -5.81 2.57 -17.92
N TRP A 149 -4.88 1.74 -18.38
CA TRP A 149 -4.27 0.69 -17.56
C TRP A 149 -2.88 1.11 -17.11
N TYR A 150 -2.55 0.82 -15.86
CA TYR A 150 -1.15 0.71 -15.47
C TYR A 150 -0.58 -0.54 -16.12
N LEU A 151 0.45 -0.39 -16.95
CA LEU A 151 0.96 -1.52 -17.72
C LEU A 151 1.54 -2.58 -16.77
N GLU A 152 2.14 -2.18 -15.66
CA GLU A 152 2.67 -3.11 -14.65
C GLU A 152 1.61 -4.08 -14.09
N ASP A 153 0.33 -3.70 -14.11
CA ASP A 153 -0.77 -4.54 -13.59
C ASP A 153 -1.24 -5.58 -14.60
N VAL A 154 -0.96 -5.38 -15.90
CA VAL A 154 -1.49 -6.20 -17.01
C VAL A 154 -0.41 -6.82 -17.89
N GLU A 155 0.84 -6.38 -17.79
CA GLU A 155 1.94 -6.77 -18.70
C GLU A 155 2.15 -8.27 -18.79
N ARG A 156 2.02 -9.00 -17.68
CA ARG A 156 2.24 -10.46 -17.62
C ARG A 156 1.18 -11.24 -18.40
N SER A 157 0.02 -10.65 -18.58
CA SER A 157 -1.11 -11.24 -19.30
C SER A 157 -1.23 -10.73 -20.74
N LEU A 158 -0.36 -9.80 -21.16
CA LEU A 158 -0.35 -9.22 -22.49
C LEU A 158 0.82 -9.79 -23.31
N GLY A 159 0.51 -10.50 -24.39
CA GLY A 159 1.54 -10.92 -25.37
C GLY A 159 2.11 -9.75 -26.18
N TYR A 160 1.34 -8.66 -26.32
CA TYR A 160 1.73 -7.45 -27.03
C TYR A 160 0.83 -6.27 -26.62
N TYR A 161 1.37 -5.05 -26.64
CA TYR A 161 0.57 -3.82 -26.61
C TYR A 161 1.18 -2.79 -27.58
N ASN A 162 0.33 -1.92 -28.13
CA ASN A 162 0.80 -0.85 -29.00
C ASN A 162 1.46 0.25 -28.16
N LYS A 163 2.78 0.43 -28.31
CA LYS A 163 3.55 1.49 -27.62
C LYS A 163 3.06 2.91 -27.90
N GLY A 164 2.44 3.16 -29.06
CA GLY A 164 1.81 4.46 -29.37
C GLY A 164 0.60 4.80 -28.48
N ARG A 165 0.14 3.85 -27.66
CA ARG A 165 -0.89 4.06 -26.64
C ARG A 165 -0.31 4.31 -25.25
N ASP A 166 1.02 4.30 -25.09
CA ASP A 166 1.70 4.75 -23.87
C ASP A 166 1.63 6.28 -23.81
N ILE A 167 0.89 6.81 -22.84
CA ILE A 167 0.74 8.25 -22.64
C ILE A 167 1.58 8.76 -21.47
N THR A 168 2.47 7.94 -20.90
CA THR A 168 3.18 8.27 -19.65
C THR A 168 3.96 9.57 -19.74
N ASP A 169 4.79 9.74 -20.76
CA ASP A 169 5.64 10.93 -20.92
C ASP A 169 4.78 12.20 -21.09
N VAL A 170 3.62 12.08 -21.74
CA VAL A 170 2.65 13.18 -21.88
C VAL A 170 2.11 13.59 -20.52
N ILE A 171 1.70 12.61 -19.69
CA ILE A 171 1.21 12.88 -18.33
C ILE A 171 2.32 13.51 -17.47
N VAL A 172 3.54 12.99 -17.55
CA VAL A 172 4.71 13.53 -16.82
C VAL A 172 4.93 14.99 -17.16
N ASN A 173 4.97 15.33 -18.45
CA ASN A 173 5.19 16.70 -18.89
C ASN A 173 4.09 17.64 -18.37
N ILE A 174 2.81 17.25 -18.52
CA ILE A 174 1.69 18.07 -18.04
C ILE A 174 1.75 18.26 -16.51
N VAL A 175 2.08 17.23 -15.73
CA VAL A 175 2.18 17.31 -14.26
C VAL A 175 3.33 18.22 -13.82
N ASN A 176 4.47 18.15 -14.52
CA ASN A 176 5.64 18.97 -14.21
C ASN A 176 5.46 20.45 -14.62
N ASP A 177 4.73 20.71 -15.70
CA ASP A 177 4.51 22.07 -16.24
C ASP A 177 3.35 22.81 -15.57
N SER A 178 2.42 22.09 -14.92
CA SER A 178 1.32 22.70 -14.19
C SER A 178 1.85 23.35 -12.90
N LYS A 179 1.99 24.68 -12.93
CA LYS A 179 2.33 25.52 -11.76
C LYS A 179 1.29 25.40 -10.65
#